data_AF-A0A2S1SXZ6-F1
#
_entry.id   AF-A0A2S1SXZ6-F1
#
_cell.length_a   1.000
_cell.length_b   1.000
_cell.length_c   1.000
_cell.angle_alpha   90.00
_cell.angle_beta   90.00
_cell.angle_gamma   90.00
#
_symmetry.space_group_name_H-M   'P 1'
#
loop_
_entity.id
_entity.type
_entity.pdbx_description
1 polymer ?
#
loop_
_entity_poly.entity_id
_entity_poly.type
_entity_poly.pdbx_seq_one_letter_code
_entity_poly.pdbx_strand_id
1 'polypeptide(L)'
;MDTSPATADTEPKALVPASRTGGLSPEARAAVEEGIPPETRRGYAGDWHRFTTWCTHTGRRALPASADTVTEYMTHLKREDKSPGTMDRALASIAVAHQAAEQPKPATIGARRVLKGHEAERKRSKDPRRRTRRAAAATPAVLRTMVAAVDTTKASGRRDVAALLLGFSIAARRSELRLLDWADVADVEEGLAVEVWRPKVNHEGPLGVPYGSNPATCPVRALRAWRQCLIDRGRQPTGPLFLRIDRHDRIAHPMRRHGKPIGDPTGRITGEGIGDLITRAAARAHLTAPTDLLPDLPPRWSGHSLRRGFATAAKQAGADLIETGRHGGWADGSASLAAYFEEAGIWDETNPLYGIGL
;
A
#
# COMPACT_ATOMS: atom_id res chain seq x y z
N MET A 1 -0.37 12.30 -55.39
CA MET A 1 0.52 12.71 -54.28
C MET A 1 -0.37 13.25 -53.19
N ASP A 2 -0.84 12.37 -52.32
CA ASP A 2 -1.37 12.74 -51.00
C ASP A 2 -1.44 11.45 -50.18
N THR A 3 -0.52 11.27 -49.25
CA THR A 3 -0.50 10.12 -48.33
C THR A 3 -0.40 10.67 -46.92
N SER A 4 -1.57 10.89 -46.34
CA SER A 4 -1.80 11.14 -44.93
C SER A 4 -1.20 10.01 -44.08
N PRO A 5 -0.44 10.27 -43.00
CA PRO A 5 0.11 9.20 -42.18
C PRO A 5 -0.99 8.64 -41.27
N ALA A 6 -1.24 7.33 -41.41
CA ALA A 6 -2.15 6.56 -40.59
C ALA A 6 -1.82 6.69 -39.09
N THR A 7 -2.78 7.19 -38.33
CA THR A 7 -2.81 7.14 -36.87
C THR A 7 -2.97 5.67 -36.44
N ALA A 8 -1.88 5.05 -36.00
CA ALA A 8 -1.95 3.71 -35.41
C ALA A 8 -2.66 3.77 -34.06
N ASP A 9 -3.80 3.10 -33.98
CA ASP A 9 -4.56 2.85 -32.75
C ASP A 9 -3.63 2.33 -31.64
N THR A 10 -3.48 3.14 -30.60
CA THR A 10 -2.73 2.81 -29.38
C THR A 10 -3.71 2.46 -28.28
N GLU A 11 -4.52 1.43 -28.51
CA GLU A 11 -5.21 0.78 -27.41
C GLU A 11 -4.19 0.13 -26.45
N PRO A 12 -4.42 0.17 -25.13
CA PRO A 12 -3.48 -0.32 -24.15
C PRO A 12 -3.36 -1.84 -24.25
N LYS A 13 -2.41 -2.33 -25.05
CA LYS A 13 -1.86 -3.67 -24.86
C LYS A 13 -1.39 -3.78 -23.42
N ALA A 14 -1.84 -4.82 -22.73
CA ALA A 14 -1.43 -5.09 -21.36
C ALA A 14 0.10 -4.99 -21.29
N LEU A 15 0.64 -4.22 -20.33
CA LEU A 15 2.09 -4.10 -20.06
C LEU A 15 2.70 -5.40 -19.50
N VAL A 16 2.01 -6.51 -19.70
CA VAL A 16 2.48 -7.85 -19.46
C VAL A 16 3.37 -8.19 -20.65
N PRO A 17 4.59 -8.70 -20.44
CA PRO A 17 5.32 -9.34 -21.50
C PRO A 17 4.57 -10.59 -21.94
N ALA A 18 3.61 -10.44 -22.83
CA ALA A 18 3.15 -11.52 -23.67
C ALA A 18 4.27 -11.74 -24.67
N SER A 19 5.05 -12.81 -24.49
CA SER A 19 5.85 -13.32 -25.59
C SER A 19 4.90 -13.55 -26.76
N ARG A 20 5.11 -12.86 -27.88
CA ARG A 20 4.39 -13.10 -29.13
C ARG A 20 4.89 -14.36 -29.83
N THR A 21 5.70 -15.20 -29.17
CA THR A 21 5.84 -16.58 -29.57
C THR A 21 4.43 -17.20 -29.49
N GLY A 22 3.77 -17.31 -30.65
CA GLY A 22 2.43 -17.86 -30.82
C GLY A 22 2.30 -19.35 -30.46
N GLY A 23 3.10 -19.83 -29.51
CA GLY A 23 3.11 -21.18 -28.98
C GLY A 23 2.61 -21.29 -27.53
N LEU A 24 2.27 -20.19 -26.85
CA LEU A 24 1.62 -20.27 -25.54
C LEU A 24 0.11 -20.51 -25.70
N SER A 25 -0.42 -21.51 -24.99
CA SER A 25 -1.86 -21.72 -24.88
C SER A 25 -2.54 -20.52 -24.21
N PRO A 26 -3.85 -20.31 -24.44
CA PRO A 26 -4.62 -19.30 -23.71
C PRO A 26 -4.48 -19.41 -22.18
N GLU A 27 -4.40 -20.63 -21.66
CA GLU A 27 -4.18 -20.92 -20.24
C GLU A 27 -2.80 -20.45 -19.76
N ALA A 28 -1.73 -20.77 -20.50
CA ALA A 28 -0.38 -20.31 -20.16
C ALA A 28 -0.27 -18.78 -20.18
N ARG A 29 -0.97 -18.12 -21.12
CA ARG A 29 -1.04 -16.65 -21.18
C ARG A 29 -1.78 -16.08 -19.97
N ALA A 30 -2.88 -16.69 -19.55
CA ALA A 30 -3.63 -16.29 -18.36
C ALA A 30 -2.76 -16.44 -17.10
N ALA A 31 -2.06 -17.57 -16.93
CA ALA A 31 -1.16 -17.81 -15.81
C ALA A 31 0.02 -16.82 -15.75
N VAL A 32 0.63 -16.49 -16.88
CA VAL A 32 1.68 -15.45 -16.96
C VAL A 32 1.14 -14.09 -16.56
N GLU A 33 -0.07 -13.76 -16.99
CA GLU A 33 -0.72 -12.51 -16.61
C GLU A 33 -1.03 -12.48 -15.09
N GLU A 34 -1.57 -13.57 -14.53
CA GLU A 34 -1.86 -13.72 -13.09
C GLU A 34 -0.62 -13.63 -12.19
N GLY A 35 0.55 -14.09 -12.67
CA GLY A 35 1.81 -14.03 -11.93
C GLY A 35 2.28 -12.60 -11.60
N ILE A 36 1.73 -11.57 -12.25
CA ILE A 36 2.04 -10.16 -11.96
C ILE A 36 1.02 -9.60 -10.96
N PRO A 37 1.45 -9.13 -9.77
CA PRO A 37 0.54 -8.56 -8.78
C PRO A 37 -0.35 -7.44 -9.36
N PRO A 38 -1.68 -7.43 -9.10
CA PRO A 38 -2.60 -6.44 -9.68
C PRO A 38 -2.25 -4.98 -9.35
N GLU A 39 -1.60 -4.72 -8.22
CA GLU A 39 -1.10 -3.38 -7.87
C GLU A 39 0.08 -2.96 -8.75
N THR A 40 1.01 -3.88 -9.04
CA THR A 40 2.16 -3.65 -9.94
C THR A 40 1.67 -3.40 -11.36
N ARG A 41 0.75 -4.22 -11.87
CA ARG A 41 0.16 -4.05 -13.21
C ARG A 41 -0.50 -2.69 -13.38
N ARG A 42 -1.32 -2.27 -12.40
CA ARG A 42 -1.97 -0.95 -12.41
C ARG A 42 -0.98 0.22 -12.35
N GLY A 43 0.07 0.09 -11.54
CA GLY A 43 1.13 1.10 -11.44
C GLY A 43 1.81 1.33 -12.78
N TYR A 44 2.28 0.25 -13.41
CA TYR A 44 2.94 0.31 -14.71
C TYR A 44 2.00 0.79 -15.82
N ALA A 45 0.74 0.34 -15.83
CA ALA A 45 -0.28 0.84 -16.76
C ALA A 45 -0.48 2.36 -16.68
N GLY A 46 -0.58 2.89 -15.45
CA GLY A 46 -0.69 4.33 -15.26
C GLY A 46 0.57 5.10 -15.70
N ASP A 47 1.75 4.58 -15.41
CA ASP A 47 3.03 5.20 -15.80
C ASP A 47 3.23 5.19 -17.33
N TRP A 48 2.90 4.08 -17.98
CA TRP A 48 2.96 3.95 -19.44
C TRP A 48 1.98 4.90 -20.13
N HIS A 49 0.72 4.96 -19.67
CA HIS A 49 -0.27 5.85 -20.24
C HIS A 49 0.15 7.33 -20.13
N ARG A 50 0.76 7.74 -19.01
CA ARG A 50 1.32 9.09 -18.88
C ARG A 50 2.44 9.35 -19.89
N PHE A 51 3.34 8.39 -20.06
CA PHE A 51 4.44 8.52 -21.01
C PHE A 51 3.97 8.59 -22.47
N THR A 52 3.05 7.71 -22.89
CA THR A 52 2.51 7.72 -24.25
C THR A 52 1.73 9.00 -24.52
N THR A 53 0.93 9.46 -23.56
CA THR A 53 0.22 10.74 -23.64
C THR A 53 1.19 11.89 -23.83
N TRP A 54 2.26 11.96 -23.03
CA TRP A 54 3.29 12.99 -23.17
C TRP A 54 4.00 12.92 -24.53
N CYS A 55 4.32 11.70 -25.00
CA CYS A 55 4.92 11.49 -26.32
C CYS A 55 4.03 12.05 -27.44
N THR A 56 2.73 11.74 -27.41
CA THR A 56 1.76 12.28 -28.38
C THR A 56 1.74 13.80 -28.38
N HIS A 57 1.68 14.43 -27.19
CA HIS A 57 1.65 15.90 -27.08
C HIS A 57 2.96 16.57 -27.53
N THR A 58 4.08 15.86 -27.48
CA THR A 58 5.41 16.40 -27.83
C THR A 58 5.92 15.93 -29.21
N GLY A 59 5.09 15.22 -29.98
CA GLY A 59 5.47 14.68 -31.29
C GLY A 59 6.55 13.61 -31.23
N ARG A 60 6.72 12.93 -30.10
CA ARG A 60 7.74 11.90 -29.89
C ARG A 60 7.15 10.50 -30.07
N ARG A 61 7.98 9.56 -30.52
CA ARG A 61 7.60 8.15 -30.62
C ARG A 61 7.75 7.47 -29.26
N ALA A 62 6.66 6.89 -28.75
CA ALA A 62 6.65 6.16 -27.48
C ALA A 62 7.19 4.72 -27.59
N LEU A 63 7.06 4.08 -28.76
CA LEU A 63 7.45 2.69 -28.97
C LEU A 63 7.87 2.44 -30.44
N PRO A 64 9.09 1.94 -30.69
CA PRO A 64 10.24 2.00 -29.78
C PRO A 64 10.62 3.46 -29.49
N ALA A 65 10.80 3.79 -28.22
CA ALA A 65 11.32 5.08 -27.79
C ALA A 65 12.84 5.15 -28.02
N SER A 66 13.34 6.33 -28.41
CA SER A 66 14.77 6.60 -28.44
C SER A 66 15.31 6.93 -27.04
N ALA A 67 16.63 6.84 -26.87
CA ALA A 67 17.31 7.28 -25.65
C ALA A 67 17.01 8.76 -25.32
N ASP A 68 16.95 9.61 -26.36
CA ASP A 68 16.65 11.03 -26.23
C ASP A 68 15.22 11.25 -25.76
N THR A 69 14.24 10.53 -26.30
CA THR A 69 12.84 10.62 -25.87
C THR A 69 12.68 10.27 -24.39
N VAL A 70 13.35 9.21 -23.91
CA VAL A 70 13.29 8.83 -22.49
C VAL A 70 14.00 9.86 -21.60
N THR A 71 15.13 10.41 -22.07
CA THR A 71 15.87 11.46 -21.35
C THR A 71 15.04 12.75 -21.23
N GLU A 72 14.34 13.13 -22.29
CA GLU A 72 13.46 14.30 -22.33
C GLU A 72 12.23 14.11 -21.46
N TYR A 73 11.67 12.90 -21.42
CA TYR A 73 10.59 12.58 -20.50
C TYR A 73 11.04 12.68 -19.04
N MET A 74 12.25 12.23 -18.70
CA MET A 74 12.82 12.42 -17.36
C MET A 74 13.04 13.88 -17.01
N THR A 75 13.46 14.69 -17.98
CA THR A 75 13.57 16.14 -17.80
C THR A 75 12.20 16.78 -17.58
N HIS A 76 11.15 16.32 -18.29
CA HIS A 76 9.78 16.75 -18.06
C HIS A 76 9.29 16.37 -16.65
N LEU A 77 9.46 15.11 -16.20
CA LEU A 77 9.08 14.70 -14.85
C LEU A 77 9.88 15.43 -13.76
N LYS A 78 11.14 15.78 -14.04
CA LYS A 78 11.95 16.66 -13.18
C LYS A 78 11.31 18.05 -13.07
N ARG A 79 10.92 18.67 -14.20
CA ARG A 79 10.26 19.99 -14.23
C ARG A 79 8.93 19.99 -13.47
N GLU A 80 8.19 18.88 -13.53
CA GLU A 80 6.98 18.67 -12.72
C GLU A 80 7.25 18.33 -11.25
N ASP A 81 8.51 18.39 -10.83
CA ASP A 81 8.99 18.05 -9.49
C ASP A 81 8.47 16.69 -8.98
N LYS A 82 8.45 15.68 -9.85
CA LYS A 82 8.14 14.30 -9.42
C LYS A 82 9.24 13.76 -8.52
N SER A 83 8.85 12.93 -7.54
CA SER A 83 9.81 12.25 -6.67
C SER A 83 10.74 11.32 -7.45
N PRO A 84 12.01 11.15 -7.03
CA PRO A 84 12.93 10.22 -7.68
C PRO A 84 12.38 8.80 -7.85
N GLY A 85 11.71 8.26 -6.83
CA GLY A 85 11.08 6.93 -6.93
C GLY A 85 9.93 6.85 -7.95
N THR A 86 9.23 7.96 -8.23
CA THR A 86 8.23 8.01 -9.31
C THR A 86 8.90 8.01 -10.68
N MET A 87 9.99 8.77 -10.83
CA MET A 87 10.76 8.81 -12.07
C MET A 87 11.42 7.46 -12.38
N ASP A 88 12.01 6.81 -11.38
CA ASP A 88 12.62 5.48 -11.52
C ASP A 88 11.57 4.42 -11.91
N ARG A 89 10.39 4.43 -11.26
CA ARG A 89 9.29 3.53 -11.65
C ARG A 89 8.76 3.81 -13.06
N ALA A 90 8.73 5.07 -13.49
CA ALA A 90 8.36 5.40 -14.86
C ALA A 90 9.37 4.83 -15.87
N LEU A 91 10.68 4.90 -15.59
CA LEU A 91 11.72 4.24 -16.40
C LEU A 91 11.54 2.73 -16.46
N ALA A 92 11.29 2.09 -15.32
CA ALA A 92 11.01 0.67 -15.26
C ALA A 92 9.77 0.30 -16.09
N SER A 93 8.70 1.10 -15.99
CA SER A 93 7.45 0.89 -16.75
C SER A 93 7.68 1.00 -18.25
N ILE A 94 8.47 1.97 -18.71
CA ILE A 94 8.85 2.11 -20.12
C ILE A 94 9.66 0.89 -20.58
N ALA A 95 10.64 0.43 -19.81
CA ALA A 95 11.44 -0.74 -20.14
C ALA A 95 10.60 -2.03 -20.20
N VAL A 96 9.65 -2.20 -19.29
CA VAL A 96 8.69 -3.31 -19.28
C VAL A 96 7.78 -3.23 -20.51
N ALA A 97 7.31 -2.05 -20.89
CA ALA A 97 6.50 -1.86 -22.10
C ALA A 97 7.25 -2.28 -23.38
N HIS A 98 8.51 -1.90 -23.50
CA HIS A 98 9.34 -2.28 -24.65
C HIS A 98 9.56 -3.79 -24.70
N GLN A 99 9.91 -4.39 -23.56
CA GLN A 99 10.05 -5.84 -23.46
C GLN A 99 8.74 -6.55 -23.81
N ALA A 100 7.60 -6.03 -23.36
CA ALA A 100 6.30 -6.60 -23.64
C ALA A 100 5.86 -6.47 -25.10
N ALA A 101 6.38 -5.46 -25.80
CA ALA A 101 6.19 -5.28 -27.22
C ALA A 101 7.29 -5.92 -28.08
N GLU A 102 8.21 -6.68 -27.46
CA GLU A 102 9.38 -7.29 -28.11
C GLU A 102 10.25 -6.27 -28.86
N GLN A 103 10.29 -5.04 -28.34
CA GLN A 103 11.14 -3.98 -28.83
C GLN A 103 12.42 -3.89 -27.99
N PRO A 104 13.55 -3.45 -28.57
CA PRO A 104 14.75 -3.16 -27.81
C PRO A 104 14.45 -2.17 -26.68
N LYS A 105 15.02 -2.40 -25.49
CA LYS A 105 14.91 -1.46 -24.39
C LYS A 105 15.68 -0.18 -24.76
N PRO A 106 15.10 1.02 -24.56
CA PRO A 106 15.80 2.27 -24.83
C PRO A 106 17.03 2.39 -23.92
N ALA A 107 18.12 2.98 -24.44
CA ALA A 107 19.27 3.29 -23.60
C ALA A 107 18.89 4.33 -22.54
N THR A 108 19.27 4.09 -21.28
CA THR A 108 18.82 4.91 -20.14
C THR A 108 19.92 5.78 -19.52
N ILE A 109 21.09 5.89 -20.16
CA ILE A 109 22.24 6.63 -19.60
C ILE A 109 21.88 8.11 -19.32
N GLY A 110 21.34 8.81 -20.32
CA GLY A 110 20.91 10.21 -20.17
C GLY A 110 19.80 10.36 -19.13
N ALA A 111 18.74 9.55 -19.24
CA ALA A 111 17.63 9.48 -18.30
C ALA A 111 18.07 9.28 -16.83
N ARG A 112 18.97 8.34 -16.56
CA ARG A 112 19.51 8.09 -15.22
C ARG A 112 20.39 9.23 -14.72
N ARG A 113 21.12 9.93 -15.59
CA ARG A 113 21.86 11.14 -15.22
C ARG A 113 20.93 12.27 -14.79
N VAL A 114 19.81 12.47 -15.48
CA VAL A 114 18.76 13.43 -15.08
C VAL A 114 18.20 13.08 -13.71
N LEU A 115 17.85 11.81 -13.48
CA LEU A 115 17.38 11.31 -12.19
C LEU A 115 18.37 11.58 -11.06
N LYS A 116 19.64 11.18 -11.23
CA LYS A 116 20.70 11.40 -10.23
C LYS A 116 20.95 12.89 -9.96
N GLY A 117 20.89 13.72 -11.01
CA GLY A 117 21.00 15.18 -10.88
C GLY A 117 19.86 15.76 -10.04
N HIS A 118 18.62 15.31 -10.27
CA HIS A 118 17.44 15.70 -9.50
C HIS A 118 17.53 15.26 -8.04
N GLU A 119 17.97 14.04 -7.76
CA GLU A 119 18.20 13.55 -6.39
C GLU A 119 19.20 14.43 -5.64
N ALA A 120 20.33 14.76 -6.28
CA ALA A 120 21.35 15.61 -5.69
C ALA A 120 20.84 17.05 -5.45
N GLU A 121 20.08 17.60 -6.39
CA GLU A 121 19.44 18.92 -6.27
C GLU A 121 18.45 18.96 -5.11
N ARG A 122 17.57 17.95 -5.00
CA ARG A 122 16.64 17.81 -3.87
C ARG A 122 17.37 17.74 -2.54
N LYS A 123 18.42 16.92 -2.45
CA LYS A 123 19.23 16.79 -1.23
C LYS A 123 19.89 18.13 -0.84
N ARG A 124 20.44 18.87 -1.80
CA ARG A 124 21.04 20.19 -1.57
C ARG A 124 20.02 21.26 -1.17
N SER A 125 18.82 21.22 -1.74
CA SER A 125 17.77 22.20 -1.44
C SER A 125 17.33 22.18 0.01
N LYS A 126 17.45 21.03 0.69
CA LYS A 126 16.94 20.80 2.05
C LYS A 126 15.47 21.19 2.25
N ASP A 127 14.69 21.33 1.16
CA ASP A 127 13.29 21.72 1.20
C ASP A 127 12.46 20.61 1.86
N PRO A 128 11.83 20.87 3.02
CA PRO A 128 11.02 19.87 3.72
C PRO A 128 9.89 19.30 2.85
N ARG A 129 9.33 20.10 1.94
CA ARG A 129 8.25 19.70 1.03
C ARG A 129 8.69 18.63 0.04
N ARG A 130 9.99 18.55 -0.25
CA ARG A 130 10.60 17.57 -1.17
C ARG A 130 10.98 16.26 -0.45
N ARG A 131 10.86 16.19 0.88
CA ARG A 131 11.10 14.97 1.67
C ARG A 131 9.99 13.95 1.39
N THR A 132 10.38 12.70 1.16
CA THR A 132 9.41 11.61 0.99
C THR A 132 8.56 11.47 2.25
N ARG A 133 7.25 11.76 2.13
CA ARG A 133 6.30 11.64 3.23
C ARG A 133 6.00 10.18 3.51
N ARG A 134 6.63 9.62 4.55
CA ARG A 134 6.31 8.28 5.07
C ARG A 134 4.93 8.30 5.73
N ALA A 135 4.26 7.15 5.72
CA ALA A 135 2.99 7.03 6.44
C ALA A 135 3.23 7.27 7.94
N ALA A 136 2.38 8.03 8.63
CA ALA A 136 2.50 8.19 10.08
C ALA A 136 2.23 6.87 10.81
N ALA A 137 2.90 6.64 11.93
CA ALA A 137 2.75 5.43 12.75
C ALA A 137 1.46 5.50 13.57
N ALA A 138 0.55 4.55 13.39
CA ALA A 138 -0.63 4.41 14.24
C ALA A 138 -0.25 3.60 15.49
N THR A 139 0.48 4.23 16.42
CA THR A 139 0.85 3.62 17.71
C THR A 139 -0.39 3.35 18.57
N PRO A 140 -0.30 2.54 19.64
CA PRO A 140 -1.43 2.29 20.53
C PRO A 140 -2.11 3.56 21.07
N ALA A 141 -1.35 4.62 21.38
CA ALA A 141 -1.90 5.91 21.79
C ALA A 141 -2.72 6.59 20.68
N VAL A 142 -2.18 6.59 19.47
CA VAL A 142 -2.88 7.09 18.28
C VAL A 142 -4.14 6.27 18.00
N LEU A 143 -4.06 4.93 18.08
CA LEU A 143 -5.19 4.04 17.85
C LEU A 143 -6.31 4.26 18.87
N ARG A 144 -5.98 4.48 20.15
CA ARG A 144 -6.98 4.87 21.17
C ARG A 144 -7.76 6.11 20.73
N THR A 145 -7.06 7.12 20.25
CA THR A 145 -7.67 8.37 19.77
C THR A 145 -8.53 8.13 18.52
N MET A 146 -8.03 7.35 17.55
CA MET A 146 -8.78 6.97 16.35
C MET A 146 -10.06 6.22 16.70
N VAL A 147 -9.98 5.19 17.55
CA VAL A 147 -11.11 4.35 17.94
C VAL A 147 -12.15 5.14 18.72
N ALA A 148 -11.73 6.02 19.64
CA ALA A 148 -12.64 6.86 20.41
C ALA A 148 -13.48 7.81 19.53
N ALA A 149 -12.95 8.22 18.37
CA ALA A 149 -13.66 9.09 17.42
C ALA A 149 -14.57 8.33 16.43
N VAL A 150 -14.63 7.00 16.50
CA VAL A 150 -15.49 6.20 15.63
C VAL A 150 -16.88 6.02 16.24
N ASP A 151 -17.91 6.42 15.48
CA ASP A 151 -19.32 6.14 15.80
C ASP A 151 -19.65 4.64 15.65
N THR A 152 -19.58 3.90 16.76
CA THR A 152 -19.85 2.45 16.83
C THR A 152 -21.34 2.10 16.96
N THR A 153 -22.24 3.09 16.90
CA THR A 153 -23.68 2.84 16.73
C THR A 153 -23.99 2.34 15.31
N LYS A 154 -23.11 2.69 14.35
CA LYS A 154 -23.18 2.24 12.95
C LYS A 154 -22.36 0.97 12.72
N ALA A 155 -22.83 0.13 11.78
CA ALA A 155 -22.08 -1.04 11.35
C ALA A 155 -20.72 -0.66 10.74
N SER A 156 -20.66 0.44 9.97
CA SER A 156 -19.41 0.96 9.44
C SER A 156 -18.40 1.28 10.54
N GLY A 157 -18.85 1.79 11.69
CA GLY A 157 -17.98 2.11 12.80
C GLY A 157 -17.42 0.87 13.49
N ARG A 158 -18.27 -0.11 13.79
CA ARG A 158 -17.83 -1.38 14.38
C ARG A 158 -16.84 -2.12 13.47
N ARG A 159 -17.12 -2.16 12.17
CA ARG A 159 -16.18 -2.70 11.16
C ARG A 159 -14.87 -1.93 11.15
N ASP A 160 -14.90 -0.60 11.13
CA ASP A 160 -13.69 0.23 11.08
C ASP A 160 -12.81 0.01 12.32
N VAL A 161 -13.41 -0.05 13.52
CA VAL A 161 -12.68 -0.35 14.77
C VAL A 161 -12.04 -1.74 14.72
N ALA A 162 -12.79 -2.76 14.30
CA ALA A 162 -12.26 -4.11 14.13
C ALA A 162 -11.09 -4.14 13.13
N ALA A 163 -11.21 -3.45 11.98
CA ALA A 163 -10.16 -3.38 10.97
C ALA A 163 -8.91 -2.63 11.44
N LEU A 164 -9.07 -1.53 12.18
CA LEU A 164 -7.96 -0.76 12.76
C LEU A 164 -7.17 -1.61 13.75
N LEU A 165 -7.86 -2.25 14.70
CA LEU A 165 -7.23 -2.98 15.79
C LEU A 165 -6.64 -4.30 15.30
N LEU A 166 -7.39 -5.09 14.52
CA LEU A 166 -6.86 -6.32 13.94
C LEU A 166 -5.70 -6.02 12.99
N GLY A 167 -5.86 -5.04 12.10
CA GLY A 167 -4.82 -4.66 11.14
C GLY A 167 -3.52 -4.20 11.80
N PHE A 168 -3.59 -3.55 12.97
CA PHE A 168 -2.41 -3.28 13.80
C PHE A 168 -1.85 -4.57 14.40
N SER A 169 -2.68 -5.38 15.04
CA SER A 169 -2.26 -6.59 15.77
C SER A 169 -1.55 -7.62 14.90
N ILE A 170 -1.93 -7.78 13.64
CA ILE A 170 -1.26 -8.69 12.69
C ILE A 170 -0.30 -7.97 11.73
N ALA A 171 0.01 -6.69 12.01
CA ALA A 171 0.84 -5.81 11.18
C ALA A 171 0.50 -5.83 9.68
N ALA A 172 -0.79 -5.98 9.35
CA ALA A 172 -1.21 -6.33 8.00
C ALA A 172 -0.93 -5.21 6.99
N ARG A 173 -0.58 -5.60 5.76
CA ARG A 173 -0.74 -4.74 4.59
C ARG A 173 -2.23 -4.64 4.27
N ARG A 174 -2.68 -3.50 3.72
CA ARG A 174 -4.08 -3.32 3.27
C ARG A 174 -4.59 -4.42 2.32
N SER A 175 -3.68 -5.00 1.52
CA SER A 175 -3.98 -6.09 0.60
C SER A 175 -4.18 -7.42 1.30
N GLU A 176 -3.50 -7.65 2.43
CA GLU A 176 -3.66 -8.83 3.27
C GLU A 176 -4.93 -8.71 4.10
N LEU A 177 -5.12 -7.56 4.77
CA LEU A 177 -6.29 -7.33 5.63
C LEU A 177 -7.61 -7.43 4.87
N ARG A 178 -7.65 -7.01 3.59
CA ARG A 178 -8.87 -7.12 2.77
C ARG A 178 -9.19 -8.55 2.34
N LEU A 179 -8.20 -9.43 2.32
CA LEU A 179 -8.35 -10.82 1.86
C LEU A 179 -8.78 -11.77 2.97
N LEU A 180 -8.68 -11.36 4.24
CA LEU A 180 -9.15 -12.18 5.35
C LEU A 180 -10.63 -12.53 5.22
N ASP A 181 -10.92 -13.79 5.50
CA ASP A 181 -12.23 -14.38 5.66
C ASP A 181 -12.47 -14.78 7.11
N TRP A 182 -13.74 -15.02 7.46
CA TRP A 182 -14.09 -15.53 8.78
C TRP A 182 -13.48 -16.90 9.05
N ALA A 183 -13.19 -17.69 8.01
CA ALA A 183 -12.51 -18.99 8.12
C ALA A 183 -11.04 -18.85 8.54
N ASP A 184 -10.41 -17.71 8.27
CA ASP A 184 -9.00 -17.46 8.62
C ASP A 184 -8.82 -17.05 10.09
N VAL A 185 -9.91 -16.99 10.87
CA VAL A 185 -9.88 -16.52 12.26
C VAL A 185 -10.57 -17.51 13.19
N ALA A 186 -9.78 -18.14 14.06
CA ALA A 186 -10.29 -18.98 15.14
C ALA A 186 -10.25 -18.23 16.48
N ASP A 187 -11.33 -18.34 17.26
CA ASP A 187 -11.32 -17.97 18.67
C ASP A 187 -10.62 -19.09 19.46
N VAL A 188 -9.60 -18.72 20.24
CA VAL A 188 -8.86 -19.62 21.14
C VAL A 188 -8.92 -19.06 22.56
N GLU A 189 -8.43 -19.82 23.55
CA GLU A 189 -8.47 -19.42 24.96
C GLU A 189 -7.75 -18.08 25.18
N GLU A 190 -6.58 -17.91 24.58
CA GLU A 190 -5.70 -16.75 24.73
C GLU A 190 -6.16 -15.53 23.92
N GLY A 191 -7.06 -15.70 22.95
CA GLY A 191 -7.52 -14.63 22.06
C GLY A 191 -7.97 -15.13 20.68
N LEU A 192 -7.27 -14.70 19.63
CA LEU A 192 -7.51 -15.14 18.24
C LEU A 192 -6.27 -15.79 17.66
N ALA A 193 -6.46 -16.86 16.90
CA ALA A 193 -5.49 -17.38 15.94
C ALA A 193 -5.89 -16.91 14.54
N VAL A 194 -5.01 -16.17 13.86
CA VAL A 194 -5.30 -15.52 12.58
C VAL A 194 -4.37 -16.02 11.49
N GLU A 195 -4.91 -16.72 10.51
CA GLU A 195 -4.17 -17.17 9.34
C GLU A 195 -3.97 -16.00 8.36
N VAL A 196 -2.72 -15.65 8.10
CA VAL A 196 -2.38 -14.57 7.16
C VAL A 196 -1.44 -15.12 6.12
N TRP A 197 -1.97 -15.36 4.91
CA TRP A 197 -1.13 -15.84 3.82
C TRP A 197 -0.24 -14.71 3.27
N ARG A 198 1.08 -14.90 3.34
CA ARG A 198 2.07 -13.90 2.92
C ARG A 198 3.03 -14.47 1.87
N PRO A 199 2.83 -14.17 0.57
CA PRO A 199 3.65 -14.76 -0.50
C PRO A 199 5.14 -14.36 -0.49
N LYS A 200 5.55 -13.41 0.36
CA LYS A 200 6.92 -12.88 0.42
C LYS A 200 7.73 -13.41 1.60
N VAL A 201 7.12 -14.19 2.50
CA VAL A 201 7.76 -14.71 3.71
C VAL A 201 7.18 -16.08 4.01
N ASN A 202 8.04 -17.08 4.20
CA ASN A 202 7.64 -18.44 4.58
C ASN A 202 7.37 -18.49 6.10
N HIS A 203 6.31 -17.81 6.56
CA HIS A 203 5.79 -18.05 7.91
C HIS A 203 4.72 -19.14 7.81
N GLU A 204 4.95 -20.25 8.50
CA GLU A 204 3.99 -21.35 8.60
C GLU A 204 3.21 -21.20 9.91
N GLY A 205 1.88 -21.10 9.79
CA GLY A 205 0.96 -21.09 10.93
C GLY A 205 0.22 -19.76 11.19
N PRO A 206 -0.76 -19.80 12.09
CA PRO A 206 -1.56 -18.62 12.45
C PRO A 206 -0.78 -17.67 13.36
N LEU A 207 -1.06 -16.37 13.23
CA LEU A 207 -0.60 -15.35 14.15
C LEU A 207 -1.49 -15.31 15.39
N GLY A 208 -0.86 -15.38 16.58
CA GLY A 208 -1.56 -15.17 17.84
C GLY A 208 -1.89 -13.69 18.06
N VAL A 209 -3.15 -13.40 18.39
CA VAL A 209 -3.62 -12.06 18.77
C VAL A 209 -4.27 -12.16 20.15
N PRO A 210 -3.55 -11.81 21.23
CA PRO A 210 -4.08 -11.92 22.58
C PRO A 210 -5.12 -10.85 22.89
N TYR A 211 -5.86 -11.04 23.98
CA TYR A 211 -6.70 -9.97 24.53
C TYR A 211 -5.86 -8.73 24.90
N GLY A 212 -6.35 -7.56 24.50
CA GLY A 212 -5.79 -6.30 24.93
C GLY A 212 -6.19 -5.98 26.38
N SER A 213 -5.26 -5.43 27.15
CA SER A 213 -5.49 -4.97 28.53
C SER A 213 -6.51 -3.84 28.62
N ASN A 214 -6.57 -2.97 27.61
CA ASN A 214 -7.61 -1.95 27.49
C ASN A 214 -8.80 -2.49 26.67
N PRO A 215 -10.01 -2.62 27.25
CA PRO A 215 -11.18 -3.14 26.54
C PRO A 215 -11.55 -2.34 25.28
N ALA A 216 -11.38 -1.01 25.30
CA ALA A 216 -11.76 -0.13 24.19
C ALA A 216 -10.88 -0.32 22.95
N THR A 217 -9.64 -0.81 23.11
CA THR A 217 -8.72 -1.09 22.00
C THR A 217 -8.33 -2.56 21.93
N CYS A 218 -9.15 -3.45 22.49
CA CYS A 218 -8.89 -4.88 22.41
C CYS A 218 -9.31 -5.42 21.03
N PRO A 219 -8.38 -5.99 20.23
CA PRO A 219 -8.69 -6.51 18.90
C PRO A 219 -9.71 -7.66 18.93
N VAL A 220 -9.58 -8.56 19.91
CA VAL A 220 -10.50 -9.70 20.12
C VAL A 220 -11.93 -9.21 20.34
N ARG A 221 -12.12 -8.29 21.30
CA ARG A 221 -13.44 -7.74 21.64
C ARG A 221 -14.04 -6.95 20.48
N ALA A 222 -13.21 -6.17 19.76
CA ALA A 222 -13.66 -5.42 18.59
C ALA A 222 -14.13 -6.33 17.45
N LEU A 223 -13.40 -7.41 17.17
CA LEU A 223 -13.79 -8.37 16.14
C LEU A 223 -15.08 -9.11 16.52
N ARG A 224 -15.24 -9.49 17.78
CA ARG A 224 -16.50 -10.07 18.29
C ARG A 224 -17.67 -9.10 18.21
N ALA A 225 -17.47 -7.82 18.53
CA ALA A 225 -18.51 -6.79 18.39
C ALA A 225 -18.93 -6.57 16.93
N TRP A 226 -17.98 -6.71 15.99
CA TRP A 226 -18.28 -6.72 14.56
C TRP A 226 -19.04 -7.97 14.13
N ARG A 227 -18.61 -9.16 14.58
CA ARG A 227 -19.31 -10.43 14.34
C ARG A 227 -20.76 -10.36 14.81
N GLN A 228 -20.99 -9.89 16.04
CA GLN A 228 -22.33 -9.74 16.60
C GLN A 228 -23.17 -8.74 15.80
N CYS A 229 -22.59 -7.62 15.37
CA CYS A 229 -23.27 -6.63 14.54
C CYS A 229 -23.78 -7.22 13.20
N LEU A 230 -23.07 -8.18 12.61
CA LEU A 230 -23.53 -8.88 11.42
C LEU A 230 -24.73 -9.78 11.75
N ILE A 231 -24.62 -10.57 12.81
CA ILE A 231 -25.67 -11.49 13.27
C ILE A 231 -26.96 -10.72 13.59
N ASP A 232 -26.86 -9.63 14.35
CA ASP A 232 -28.00 -8.76 14.72
C ASP A 232 -28.71 -8.17 13.49
N ARG A 233 -28.00 -8.07 12.37
CA ARG A 233 -28.53 -7.57 11.09
C ARG A 233 -28.90 -8.69 10.12
N GLY A 234 -29.08 -9.91 10.61
CA GLY A 234 -29.50 -11.08 9.83
C GLY A 234 -28.44 -11.57 8.84
N ARG A 235 -27.15 -11.28 9.07
CA ARG A 235 -26.04 -11.75 8.23
C ARG A 235 -25.18 -12.73 8.99
N GLN A 236 -25.03 -13.92 8.41
CA GLN A 236 -24.09 -14.90 8.93
C GLN A 236 -22.64 -14.44 8.68
N PRO A 237 -21.74 -14.51 9.68
CA PRO A 237 -20.32 -14.19 9.51
C PRO A 237 -19.59 -15.29 8.73
N THR A 238 -19.83 -15.36 7.41
CA THR A 238 -19.16 -16.29 6.49
C THR A 238 -18.53 -15.52 5.32
N GLY A 239 -17.48 -16.08 4.72
CA GLY A 239 -16.72 -15.42 3.65
C GLY A 239 -15.94 -14.20 4.15
N PRO A 240 -15.94 -13.05 3.42
CA PRO A 240 -15.11 -11.90 3.76
C PRO A 240 -15.28 -11.37 5.18
N LEU A 241 -14.16 -11.25 5.90
CA LEU A 241 -14.13 -10.71 7.26
C LEU A 241 -14.58 -9.24 7.28
N PHE A 242 -14.13 -8.45 6.29
CA PHE A 242 -14.48 -7.05 6.16
C PHE A 242 -15.27 -6.76 4.89
N LEU A 243 -16.50 -6.27 5.09
CA LEU A 243 -17.44 -5.97 4.03
C LEU A 243 -17.46 -4.47 3.70
N ARG A 244 -17.74 -4.14 2.44
CA ARG A 244 -18.09 -2.78 2.03
C ARG A 244 -19.39 -2.37 2.71
N ILE A 245 -19.45 -1.10 3.10
CA ILE A 245 -20.63 -0.50 3.73
C ILE A 245 -20.80 0.88 3.11
N ASP A 246 -21.98 1.16 2.58
CA ASP A 246 -22.26 2.44 1.93
C ASP A 246 -22.55 3.56 2.95
N ARG A 247 -22.81 4.78 2.46
CA ARG A 247 -23.11 5.95 3.30
C ARG A 247 -24.41 5.83 4.11
N HIS A 248 -25.29 4.88 3.75
CA HIS A 248 -26.56 4.59 4.42
C HIS A 248 -26.42 3.38 5.37
N ASP A 249 -25.19 2.97 5.66
CA ASP A 249 -24.85 1.85 6.54
C ASP A 249 -25.36 0.48 6.06
N ARG A 250 -25.64 0.36 4.74
CA ARG A 250 -26.02 -0.89 4.10
C ARG A 250 -24.79 -1.73 3.81
N ILE A 251 -24.75 -2.93 4.39
CA ILE A 251 -23.61 -3.85 4.32
C ILE A 251 -23.67 -4.66 3.03
N ALA A 252 -22.51 -4.84 2.38
CA ALA A 252 -22.33 -5.55 1.12
C ALA A 252 -23.15 -5.00 -0.08
N HIS A 253 -23.85 -3.87 0.09
CA HIS A 253 -24.65 -3.26 -0.98
C HIS A 253 -23.77 -2.97 -2.21
N PRO A 254 -24.20 -3.31 -3.45
CA PRO A 254 -23.45 -2.98 -4.66
C PRO A 254 -23.15 -1.48 -4.73
N MET A 255 -21.89 -1.14 -4.99
CA MET A 255 -21.44 0.25 -5.13
C MET A 255 -20.72 0.43 -6.45
N ARG A 256 -20.81 1.64 -7.04
CA ARG A 256 -20.09 2.02 -8.25
C ARG A 256 -19.29 3.31 -8.02
N ARG A 257 -18.10 3.41 -8.61
CA ARG A 257 -17.30 4.63 -8.70
C ARG A 257 -16.91 4.83 -10.17
N HIS A 258 -17.25 5.99 -10.74
CA HIS A 258 -17.02 6.30 -12.16
C HIS A 258 -17.53 5.19 -13.11
N GLY A 259 -18.77 4.75 -12.89
CA GLY A 259 -19.40 3.68 -13.68
C GLY A 259 -18.93 2.24 -13.37
N LYS A 260 -17.80 2.07 -12.67
CA LYS A 260 -17.21 0.75 -12.37
C LYS A 260 -17.66 0.22 -11.00
N PRO A 261 -18.01 -1.07 -10.87
CA PRO A 261 -18.29 -1.69 -9.56
C PRO A 261 -17.11 -1.55 -8.58
N ILE A 262 -17.42 -1.37 -7.30
CA ILE A 262 -16.44 -1.32 -6.21
C ILE A 262 -16.47 -2.65 -5.43
N GLY A 263 -15.31 -3.29 -5.34
CA GLY A 263 -15.17 -4.59 -4.70
C GLY A 263 -15.66 -5.71 -5.61
N ASP A 264 -15.77 -6.91 -5.04
CA ASP A 264 -16.23 -8.10 -5.75
C ASP A 264 -17.73 -8.39 -5.44
N PRO A 265 -18.36 -9.38 -6.10
CA PRO A 265 -19.76 -9.72 -5.84
C PRO A 265 -20.06 -10.14 -4.40
N THR A 266 -19.08 -10.66 -3.65
CA THR A 266 -19.26 -11.10 -2.25
C THR A 266 -19.47 -9.94 -1.28
N GLY A 267 -19.22 -8.70 -1.71
CA GLY A 267 -19.31 -7.54 -0.84
C GLY A 267 -18.02 -7.21 -0.09
N ARG A 268 -16.91 -7.89 -0.39
CA ARG A 268 -15.59 -7.61 0.21
C ARG A 268 -15.18 -6.15 0.04
N ILE A 269 -14.61 -5.58 1.10
CA ILE A 269 -14.01 -4.24 1.03
C ILE A 269 -12.76 -4.26 0.13
N THR A 270 -12.54 -3.19 -0.64
CA THR A 270 -11.31 -3.09 -1.44
C THR A 270 -10.11 -2.74 -0.55
N GLY A 271 -8.90 -3.04 -1.02
CA GLY A 271 -7.68 -2.57 -0.32
C GLY A 271 -7.59 -1.04 -0.25
N GLU A 272 -8.16 -0.32 -1.22
CA GLU A 272 -8.32 1.14 -1.16
C GLU A 272 -9.28 1.53 -0.03
N GLY A 273 -10.42 0.84 0.11
CA GLY A 273 -11.38 1.06 1.21
C GLY A 273 -10.77 0.86 2.59
N ILE A 274 -9.86 -0.11 2.77
CA ILE A 274 -9.05 -0.25 3.98
C ILE A 274 -8.13 0.96 4.19
N GLY A 275 -7.47 1.45 3.15
CA GLY A 275 -6.67 2.66 3.24
C GLY A 275 -7.50 3.88 3.65
N ASP A 276 -8.65 4.07 3.00
CA ASP A 276 -9.55 5.19 3.24
C ASP A 276 -10.17 5.17 4.63
N LEU A 277 -10.49 3.99 5.19
CA LEU A 277 -11.04 3.91 6.54
C LEU A 277 -10.01 4.39 7.58
N ILE A 278 -8.73 4.05 7.40
CA ILE A 278 -7.64 4.51 8.29
C ILE A 278 -7.49 6.02 8.19
N THR A 279 -7.46 6.57 6.96
CA THR A 279 -7.38 8.01 6.75
C THR A 279 -8.59 8.75 7.32
N ARG A 280 -9.81 8.22 7.15
CA ARG A 280 -11.04 8.80 7.73
C ARG A 280 -11.09 8.69 9.25
N ALA A 281 -10.59 7.61 9.84
CA ALA A 281 -10.51 7.48 11.30
C ALA A 281 -9.54 8.52 11.88
N ALA A 282 -8.39 8.72 11.23
CA ALA A 282 -7.45 9.75 11.62
C ALA A 282 -8.05 11.17 11.52
N ALA A 283 -8.76 11.46 10.43
CA ALA A 283 -9.42 12.74 10.23
C ALA A 283 -10.51 13.01 11.28
N ARG A 284 -11.34 12.00 11.60
CA ARG A 284 -12.37 12.09 12.65
C ARG A 284 -11.77 12.33 14.04
N ALA A 285 -10.61 11.77 14.30
CA ALA A 285 -9.87 11.95 15.54
C ALA A 285 -9.09 13.28 15.60
N HIS A 286 -9.28 14.17 14.62
CA HIS A 286 -8.55 15.43 14.51
C HIS A 286 -7.03 15.25 14.60
N LEU A 287 -6.51 14.11 14.11
CA LEU A 287 -5.08 13.81 14.10
C LEU A 287 -4.37 14.57 12.97
N THR A 288 -4.33 15.88 13.14
CA THR A 288 -3.51 16.81 12.38
C THR A 288 -2.17 16.98 13.10
N ALA A 289 -1.32 15.96 12.95
CA ALA A 289 0.09 15.85 13.39
C ALA A 289 0.39 15.50 14.86
N PRO A 290 1.28 14.51 15.10
CA PRO A 290 2.26 14.59 16.18
C PRO A 290 3.34 15.60 15.78
N THR A 291 3.54 16.63 16.60
CA THR A 291 4.49 17.74 16.43
C THR A 291 5.95 17.37 16.67
N ASP A 292 6.23 16.15 17.12
CA ASP A 292 7.37 16.00 18.03
C ASP A 292 8.69 15.64 17.33
N LEU A 293 8.69 15.48 16.00
CA LEU A 293 9.95 15.22 15.26
C LEU A 293 10.11 15.95 13.92
N LEU A 294 9.06 16.53 13.33
CA LEU A 294 9.14 17.37 12.13
C LEU A 294 7.97 18.38 12.12
N PRO A 295 8.19 19.66 12.45
CA PRO A 295 7.12 20.61 12.76
C PRO A 295 6.26 21.06 11.57
N ASP A 296 6.73 20.93 10.32
CA ASP A 296 6.16 21.76 9.24
C ASP A 296 5.26 21.04 8.23
N LEU A 297 4.95 19.75 8.40
CA LEU A 297 4.10 19.02 7.44
C LEU A 297 3.11 18.06 8.12
N PRO A 298 1.83 18.03 7.68
CA PRO A 298 0.82 17.17 8.29
C PRO A 298 1.16 15.68 8.11
N PRO A 299 0.81 14.81 9.07
CA PRO A 299 1.08 13.39 9.03
C PRO A 299 0.33 12.78 7.85
N ARG A 300 1.00 11.85 7.16
CA ARG A 300 0.38 11.13 6.06
C ARG A 300 -0.25 9.84 6.59
N TRP A 301 -1.54 9.85 6.88
CA TRP A 301 -2.28 8.63 7.23
C TRP A 301 -2.60 7.82 5.98
N SER A 302 -2.35 6.50 6.03
CA SER A 302 -2.64 5.61 4.90
C SER A 302 -2.77 4.15 5.36
N GLY A 303 -3.07 3.25 4.42
CA GLY A 303 -3.06 1.79 4.67
C GLY A 303 -1.76 1.20 5.23
N HIS A 304 -0.66 1.95 5.26
CA HIS A 304 0.61 1.52 5.86
C HIS A 304 0.80 2.00 7.31
N SER A 305 -0.10 2.84 7.82
CA SER A 305 0.02 3.44 9.15
C SER A 305 -0.09 2.42 10.28
N LEU A 306 -0.97 1.42 10.15
CA LEU A 306 -1.12 0.34 11.14
C LEU A 306 0.15 -0.50 11.25
N ARG A 307 0.66 -0.97 10.11
CA ARG A 307 1.88 -1.77 10.02
C ARG A 307 3.11 -1.04 10.57
N ARG A 308 3.26 0.25 10.25
CA ARG A 308 4.32 1.09 10.84
C ARG A 308 4.12 1.27 12.34
N GLY A 309 2.89 1.54 12.76
CA GLY A 309 2.51 1.65 14.17
C GLY A 309 2.88 0.43 14.98
N PHE A 310 2.63 -0.76 14.44
CA PHE A 310 3.02 -2.03 15.05
C PHE A 310 4.54 -2.12 15.23
N ALA A 311 5.33 -1.91 14.18
CA ALA A 311 6.79 -1.98 14.27
C ALA A 311 7.36 -0.96 15.28
N THR A 312 6.84 0.28 15.27
CA THR A 312 7.22 1.31 16.25
C THR A 312 6.88 0.88 17.68
N ALA A 313 5.66 0.37 17.91
CA ALA A 313 5.24 -0.05 19.24
C ALA A 313 5.99 -1.28 19.75
N ALA A 314 6.30 -2.24 18.86
CA ALA A 314 7.09 -3.41 19.18
C ALA A 314 8.50 -3.02 19.63
N LYS A 315 9.17 -2.14 18.87
CA LYS A 315 10.47 -1.57 19.26
C LYS A 315 10.40 -0.85 20.60
N GLN A 316 9.40 0.02 20.81
CA GLN A 316 9.21 0.75 22.07
C GLN A 316 8.94 -0.18 23.26
N ALA A 317 8.39 -1.37 23.01
CA ALA A 317 8.17 -2.41 24.03
C ALA A 317 9.38 -3.33 24.23
N GLY A 318 10.52 -3.07 23.58
CA GLY A 318 11.73 -3.89 23.66
C GLY A 318 11.64 -5.22 22.91
N ALA A 319 10.70 -5.36 21.97
CA ALA A 319 10.58 -6.59 21.18
C ALA A 319 11.76 -6.76 20.23
N ASP A 320 12.16 -8.02 20.02
CA ASP A 320 13.21 -8.39 19.09
C ASP A 320 12.83 -8.07 17.63
N LEU A 321 13.82 -7.64 16.84
CA LEU A 321 13.65 -7.23 15.44
C LEU A 321 13.24 -8.42 14.55
N ILE A 322 13.84 -9.60 14.76
CA ILE A 322 13.58 -10.79 13.96
C ILE A 322 12.17 -11.31 14.25
N GLU A 323 11.79 -11.44 15.51
CA GLU A 323 10.45 -11.89 15.89
C GLU A 323 9.36 -10.91 15.45
N THR A 324 9.60 -9.60 15.58
CA THR A 324 8.72 -8.57 15.02
C THR A 324 8.62 -8.70 13.49
N GLY A 325 9.74 -9.01 12.84
CA GLY A 325 9.84 -9.25 11.42
C GLY A 325 8.99 -10.43 10.96
N ARG A 326 9.12 -11.57 11.63
CA ARG A 326 8.36 -12.80 11.39
C ARG A 326 6.86 -12.58 11.61
N HIS A 327 6.48 -12.01 12.75
CA HIS A 327 5.09 -11.67 13.06
C HIS A 327 4.45 -10.77 12.01
N GLY A 328 5.17 -9.77 11.54
CA GLY A 328 4.66 -8.86 10.52
C GLY A 328 4.90 -9.29 9.08
N GLY A 329 5.69 -10.34 8.81
CA GLY A 329 5.98 -10.77 7.45
C GLY A 329 6.86 -9.77 6.70
N TRP A 330 7.89 -9.30 7.37
CA TRP A 330 9.09 -8.77 6.75
C TRP A 330 10.09 -9.91 6.56
N ALA A 331 10.88 -9.86 5.47
CA ALA A 331 12.01 -10.76 5.32
C ALA A 331 13.11 -10.41 6.33
N ASP A 332 13.90 -11.40 6.71
CA ASP A 332 15.08 -11.19 7.54
C ASP A 332 16.02 -10.17 6.87
N GLY A 333 16.52 -9.21 7.64
CA GLY A 333 17.31 -8.09 7.12
C GLY A 333 16.50 -7.04 6.34
N SER A 334 15.17 -6.99 6.47
CA SER A 334 14.36 -5.98 5.77
C SER A 334 14.78 -4.55 6.14
N ALA A 335 15.36 -3.83 5.18
CA ALA A 335 15.68 -2.40 5.31
C ALA A 335 14.46 -1.54 5.72
N SER A 336 13.25 -1.96 5.35
CA SER A 336 12.03 -1.24 5.74
C SER A 336 11.69 -1.39 7.22
N LEU A 337 11.93 -2.56 7.80
CA LEU A 337 11.70 -2.80 9.23
C LEU A 337 12.81 -2.15 10.05
N ALA A 338 14.08 -2.32 9.62
CA ALA A 338 15.22 -1.66 10.23
C ALA A 338 15.01 -0.14 10.33
N ALA A 339 14.58 0.51 9.25
CA ALA A 339 14.29 1.95 9.26
C ALA A 339 13.15 2.35 10.22
N TYR A 340 12.18 1.47 10.51
CA TYR A 340 11.15 1.75 11.51
C TYR A 340 11.67 1.59 12.94
N PHE A 341 12.54 0.61 13.18
CA PHE A 341 13.16 0.37 14.46
C PHE A 341 14.17 1.47 14.82
N GLU A 342 15.04 1.85 13.86
CA GLU A 342 15.96 2.97 13.99
C GLU A 342 15.22 4.27 14.34
N GLU A 343 14.15 4.58 13.62
CA GLU A 343 13.35 5.79 13.87
C GLU A 343 12.64 5.77 15.23
N ALA A 344 12.24 4.60 15.71
CA ALA A 344 11.61 4.44 17.02
C ALA A 344 12.62 4.42 18.18
N GLY A 345 13.86 3.99 17.94
CA GLY A 345 14.92 3.84 18.93
C GLY A 345 15.88 5.03 19.03
N ILE A 346 15.60 6.15 18.35
CA ILE A 346 16.49 7.33 18.35
C ILE A 346 16.79 7.90 19.75
N TRP A 347 16.01 7.55 20.78
CA TRP A 347 16.19 8.04 22.15
C TRP A 347 16.32 6.92 23.19
N ASP A 348 16.31 5.65 22.76
CA ASP A 348 16.42 4.51 23.68
C ASP A 348 17.84 3.98 23.78
N GLU A 349 18.02 2.92 24.57
CA GLU A 349 19.31 2.26 24.83
C GLU A 349 20.01 1.68 23.58
N THR A 350 19.29 1.54 22.46
CA THR A 350 19.90 1.11 21.20
C THR A 350 20.50 2.26 20.39
N ASN A 351 20.25 3.52 20.80
CA ASN A 351 21.00 4.65 20.27
C ASN A 351 22.47 4.50 20.69
N PRO A 352 23.43 4.51 19.74
CA PRO A 352 24.85 4.42 20.07
C PRO A 352 25.36 5.47 21.06
N LEU A 353 24.66 6.60 21.25
CA LEU A 353 25.01 7.64 22.22
C LEU A 353 24.48 7.38 23.63
N TYR A 354 23.56 6.42 23.80
CA TYR A 354 22.97 6.13 25.10
C TYR A 354 24.04 5.60 26.07
N GLY A 355 24.15 6.22 27.24
CA GLY A 355 25.14 5.82 28.25
C GLY A 355 26.59 6.21 27.95
N ILE A 356 26.88 6.90 26.83
CA ILE A 356 28.25 7.38 26.52
C ILE A 356 28.65 8.59 27.39
N GLY A 357 27.69 9.33 27.94
CA GLY A 357 27.97 10.47 28.81
C GLY A 357 28.42 11.74 28.08
N LEU A 358 28.02 11.90 26.81
CA LEU A 358 28.17 13.13 26.01
C LEU A 358 26.86 13.91 25.89
#